data_AF-A0A1U8NFQ0-F1
#
_entry.id   AF-A0A1U8NFQ0-F1
#
_cell.length_a   1.000
_cell.length_b   1.000
_cell.length_c   1.000
_cell.angle_alpha   90.00
_cell.angle_beta   90.00
_cell.angle_gamma   90.00
#
_symmetry.space_group_name_H-M   'P 1'
#
loop_
_entity.id
_entity.type
_entity.pdbx_description
1 polymer ?
#
loop_
_entity_poly.entity_id
_entity_poly.type
_entity_poly.pdbx_seq_one_letter_code
_entity_poly.pdbx_strand_id
1 'polypeptide(L)'
;MLDASPRIPNYLVPPLLPPPPPSPLEPEPEPPPPSPPPTKPYQFLSSVSSLRVTSEFDTDSRVFFHKLSCKLFDNLAKLKLSFINNAKREITEPQLALFSKYLSIYYDPEEQNAIFRGYYNVGPTWHFKAAIDVKAQQGELAVIAKLADPSYAVEVSSPVPDVSLPRATFRFPIGEFSLEEREEDDVPRLSINGIVKGPILYGVGAARYMDEELKLRYSYKDGTMSFIPSISLPTNTASFAFKRRFSPSDKLSYWYNLDSNYWSVVYKHTYDKDLKFKAGYDSEVRLCWASLWVGDENGKAKTTPMKMKIQVMLQVPQDDITSTVILFRVKKRWDILLLSHATLPVSLWHGYWTSFYVMIYIIANCFIIYNIMASVGC
;
A
#
# COMPACT_ATOMS: atom_id res chain seq x y z
N MET A 1 24.59 -78.16 -6.34
CA MET A 1 25.09 -79.25 -5.47
C MET A 1 25.08 -78.70 -4.07
N LEU A 2 24.15 -79.03 -3.18
CA LEU A 2 23.60 -80.31 -2.69
C LEU A 2 22.14 -80.06 -2.23
N ASP A 3 21.18 -80.98 -2.14
CA ASP A 3 21.01 -82.35 -2.60
C ASP A 3 19.49 -82.70 -2.49
N ALA A 4 19.13 -83.83 -3.09
CA ALA A 4 17.86 -84.56 -3.21
C ALA A 4 16.96 -84.62 -1.94
N SER A 5 15.61 -84.50 -2.03
CA SER A 5 14.58 -85.54 -2.35
C SER A 5 14.31 -86.51 -1.17
N PRO A 6 13.26 -87.36 -1.14
CA PRO A 6 11.84 -87.23 -1.48
C PRO A 6 10.90 -87.62 -0.30
N ARG A 7 9.62 -87.75 -0.65
CA ARG A 7 8.37 -88.03 0.08
C ARG A 7 8.15 -89.45 0.67
N ILE A 8 7.32 -89.50 1.74
CA ILE A 8 6.30 -90.51 2.19
C ILE A 8 6.82 -91.74 3.01
N PRO A 9 6.07 -92.46 3.93
CA PRO A 9 4.68 -92.34 4.46
C PRO A 9 4.48 -92.37 6.01
N ASN A 10 3.22 -92.09 6.39
CA ASN A 10 2.50 -92.27 7.67
C ASN A 10 2.61 -93.65 8.34
N TYR A 11 2.36 -93.70 9.67
CA TYR A 11 1.61 -94.70 10.49
C TYR A 11 1.87 -94.32 11.97
N LEU A 12 0.97 -94.17 12.94
CA LEU A 12 -0.39 -94.66 13.23
C LEU A 12 -1.14 -93.67 14.14
N VAL A 13 -2.47 -93.57 13.99
CA VAL A 13 -3.41 -92.92 14.93
C VAL A 13 -4.48 -93.95 15.33
N PRO A 14 -4.89 -94.05 16.61
CA PRO A 14 -6.18 -94.64 16.99
C PRO A 14 -7.28 -93.56 17.17
N PRO A 15 -8.55 -93.84 16.83
CA PRO A 15 -9.63 -92.84 16.76
C PRO A 15 -10.53 -92.83 18.00
N LEU A 16 -11.06 -91.67 18.40
CA LEU A 16 -12.25 -91.57 19.27
C LEU A 16 -13.13 -90.36 18.91
N LEU A 17 -14.43 -90.53 19.20
CA LEU A 17 -15.65 -89.96 18.64
C LEU A 17 -15.86 -88.43 18.79
N PRO A 18 -16.76 -87.82 17.97
CA PRO A 18 -17.08 -86.40 18.05
C PRO A 18 -18.06 -86.07 19.21
N PRO A 19 -17.78 -85.03 20.02
CA PRO A 19 -18.75 -84.43 20.95
C PRO A 19 -19.66 -83.39 20.28
N PRO A 20 -20.82 -83.06 20.91
CA PRO A 20 -22.02 -82.52 20.26
C PRO A 20 -21.95 -81.04 19.86
N PRO A 21 -22.87 -80.56 18.99
CA PRO A 21 -22.87 -79.18 18.52
C PRO A 21 -23.09 -78.18 19.66
N PRO A 22 -22.40 -77.03 19.65
CA PRO A 22 -22.51 -76.02 20.70
C PRO A 22 -23.85 -75.27 20.63
N SER A 23 -24.42 -75.02 21.81
CA SER A 23 -25.62 -74.21 22.03
C SER A 23 -25.47 -72.77 21.50
N PRO A 24 -26.58 -72.08 21.16
CA PRO A 24 -26.53 -70.71 20.62
C PRO A 24 -25.90 -69.76 21.63
N LEU A 25 -24.81 -69.09 21.22
CA LEU A 25 -24.17 -68.02 21.97
C LEU A 25 -25.12 -66.82 22.07
N GLU A 26 -25.35 -66.38 23.29
CA GLU A 26 -26.04 -65.13 23.62
C GLU A 26 -25.23 -63.94 23.05
N PRO A 27 -25.85 -62.96 22.40
CA PRO A 27 -25.12 -61.87 21.75
C PRO A 27 -24.40 -60.99 22.79
N GLU A 28 -23.11 -60.80 22.56
CA GLU A 28 -22.21 -59.94 23.32
C GLU A 28 -22.77 -58.49 23.34
N PRO A 29 -22.75 -57.77 24.47
CA PRO A 29 -23.31 -56.43 24.55
C PRO A 29 -22.52 -55.45 23.66
N GLU A 30 -23.23 -54.73 22.78
CA GLU A 30 -22.63 -53.72 21.91
C GLU A 30 -21.87 -52.66 22.73
N PRO A 31 -20.72 -52.17 22.23
CA PRO A 31 -20.00 -51.08 22.87
C PRO A 31 -20.88 -49.82 22.89
N PRO A 32 -20.80 -48.99 23.95
CA PRO A 32 -21.62 -47.79 24.05
C PRO A 32 -21.33 -46.86 22.88
N PRO A 33 -22.34 -46.13 22.37
CA PRO A 33 -22.15 -45.24 21.24
C PRO A 33 -21.09 -44.17 21.57
N PRO A 34 -20.28 -43.75 20.58
CA PRO A 34 -19.31 -42.70 20.78
C PRO A 34 -20.00 -41.45 21.28
N SER A 35 -19.47 -40.88 22.37
CA SER A 35 -19.96 -39.63 22.93
C SER A 35 -19.97 -38.55 21.83
N PRO A 36 -21.05 -37.76 21.69
CA PRO A 36 -21.08 -36.69 20.71
C PRO A 36 -19.90 -35.75 20.97
N PRO A 37 -19.22 -35.27 19.91
CA PRO A 37 -18.11 -34.34 20.08
C PRO A 37 -18.59 -33.16 20.91
N PRO A 38 -17.78 -32.61 21.83
CA PRO A 38 -18.18 -31.47 22.63
C PRO A 38 -18.61 -30.35 21.67
N THR A 39 -19.90 -30.02 21.70
CA THR A 39 -20.48 -28.90 20.98
C THR A 39 -19.75 -27.65 21.47
N LYS A 40 -18.75 -27.20 20.70
CA LYS A 40 -18.04 -25.96 21.01
C LYS A 40 -19.07 -24.85 21.08
N PRO A 41 -19.27 -24.17 22.22
CA PRO A 41 -20.18 -23.04 22.28
C PRO A 41 -19.64 -21.99 21.31
N TYR A 42 -20.40 -21.71 20.26
CA TYR A 42 -20.34 -20.53 19.40
C TYR A 42 -18.94 -19.90 19.24
N GLN A 43 -18.11 -20.46 18.36
CA GLN A 43 -16.85 -19.81 17.91
C GLN A 43 -17.09 -18.61 16.97
N PHE A 44 -18.21 -17.89 17.10
CA PHE A 44 -18.54 -16.71 16.29
C PHE A 44 -17.82 -15.42 16.73
N LEU A 45 -16.97 -15.46 17.76
CA LEU A 45 -16.29 -14.27 18.30
C LEU A 45 -14.75 -14.35 18.33
N SER A 46 -14.13 -15.27 17.59
CA SER A 46 -12.66 -15.42 17.61
C SER A 46 -11.88 -14.54 16.63
N SER A 47 -12.55 -13.64 15.89
CA SER A 47 -11.80 -12.68 15.07
C SER A 47 -11.21 -11.59 15.95
N VAL A 48 -9.98 -11.86 16.42
CA VAL A 48 -9.07 -10.89 16.99
C VAL A 48 -8.98 -9.70 16.02
N SER A 49 -9.69 -8.63 16.35
CA SER A 49 -9.69 -7.42 15.54
C SER A 49 -8.36 -6.72 15.77
N SER A 50 -7.53 -6.62 14.74
CA SER A 50 -6.24 -5.93 14.85
C SER A 50 -6.49 -4.42 14.83
N LEU A 51 -6.11 -3.72 15.90
CA LEU A 51 -6.07 -2.27 15.94
C LEU A 51 -4.69 -1.79 15.44
N ARG A 52 -4.69 -0.99 14.39
CA ARG A 52 -3.49 -0.32 13.87
C ARG A 52 -3.47 1.11 14.34
N VAL A 53 -2.38 1.52 14.98
CA VAL A 53 -2.14 2.89 15.41
C VAL A 53 -0.94 3.42 14.68
N THR A 54 -1.07 4.59 14.06
CA THR A 54 0.04 5.35 13.47
C THR A 54 0.08 6.72 14.12
N SER A 55 1.25 7.12 14.58
CA SER A 55 1.53 8.44 15.12
C SER A 55 2.67 9.05 14.32
N GLU A 56 2.53 10.30 13.94
CA GLU A 56 3.52 11.03 13.15
C GLU A 56 3.72 12.41 13.75
N PHE A 57 4.97 12.77 14.00
CA PHE A 57 5.36 14.08 14.49
C PHE A 57 6.12 14.80 13.39
N ASP A 58 5.80 16.07 13.18
CA ASP A 58 6.52 16.96 12.27
C ASP A 58 6.99 18.20 13.03
N THR A 59 8.28 18.50 12.94
CA THR A 59 8.89 19.62 13.68
C THR A 59 8.44 20.96 13.10
N ASP A 60 8.17 21.03 11.81
CA ASP A 60 7.82 22.27 11.11
C ASP A 60 6.46 22.79 11.59
N SER A 61 5.43 21.94 11.53
CA SER A 61 4.08 22.28 12.02
C SER A 61 3.93 22.16 13.53
N ARG A 62 4.87 21.51 14.22
CA ARG A 62 4.82 21.22 15.67
C ARG A 62 3.54 20.50 16.11
N VAL A 63 2.98 19.66 15.24
CA VAL A 63 1.78 18.88 15.51
C VAL A 63 2.05 17.37 15.44
N PHE A 64 1.21 16.60 16.13
CA PHE A 64 1.13 15.16 16.02
C PHE A 64 -0.07 14.77 15.19
N PHE A 65 0.16 14.03 14.12
CA PHE A 65 -0.89 13.38 13.33
C PHE A 65 -1.10 11.96 13.83
N HIS A 66 -2.33 11.66 14.24
CA HIS A 66 -2.72 10.34 14.70
C HIS A 66 -3.68 9.68 13.73
N LYS A 67 -3.50 8.38 13.51
CA LYS A 67 -4.38 7.55 12.69
C LYS A 67 -4.57 6.19 13.32
N LEU A 68 -5.81 5.90 13.70
CA LEU A 68 -6.24 4.61 14.18
C LEU A 68 -7.02 3.91 13.07
N SER A 69 -6.83 2.61 12.91
CA SER A 69 -7.72 1.82 12.07
C SER A 69 -7.93 0.42 12.62
N CYS A 70 -9.17 -0.01 12.69
CA CYS A 70 -9.57 -1.32 13.15
C CYS A 70 -10.34 -2.02 12.03
N LYS A 71 -10.16 -3.34 11.91
CA LYS A 71 -11.00 -4.16 11.04
C LYS A 71 -12.15 -4.71 11.84
N LEU A 72 -13.34 -4.68 11.26
CA LEU A 72 -14.59 -5.12 11.87
C LEU A 72 -15.12 -6.33 11.08
N PHE A 73 -15.94 -7.16 11.74
CA PHE A 73 -16.68 -8.27 11.14
C PHE A 73 -15.79 -9.16 10.23
N ASP A 74 -14.77 -9.80 10.79
CA ASP A 74 -13.88 -10.71 10.05
C ASP A 74 -13.22 -10.11 8.78
N ASN A 75 -12.89 -8.81 8.84
CA ASN A 75 -12.35 -8.01 7.73
C ASN A 75 -13.37 -7.60 6.66
N LEU A 76 -14.67 -7.75 6.89
CA LEU A 76 -15.70 -7.26 5.96
C LEU A 76 -15.78 -5.72 5.94
N ALA A 77 -15.44 -5.09 7.07
CA ALA A 77 -15.36 -3.64 7.16
C ALA A 77 -14.10 -3.17 7.87
N LYS A 78 -13.78 -1.88 7.72
CA LYS A 78 -12.66 -1.22 8.37
C LYS A 78 -13.08 0.17 8.82
N LEU A 79 -12.91 0.43 10.11
CA LEU A 79 -13.06 1.76 10.69
C LEU A 79 -11.69 2.44 10.71
N LYS A 80 -11.63 3.71 10.35
CA LYS A 80 -10.44 4.56 10.43
C LYS A 80 -10.83 5.86 11.14
N LEU A 81 -10.04 6.25 12.12
CA LEU A 81 -10.10 7.56 12.76
C LEU A 81 -8.75 8.26 12.52
N SER A 82 -8.75 9.51 12.12
CA SER A 82 -7.56 10.37 12.14
C SER A 82 -7.87 11.69 12.81
N PHE A 83 -6.85 12.30 13.43
CA PHE A 83 -6.95 13.62 14.04
C PHE A 83 -5.55 14.20 14.22
N ILE A 84 -5.49 15.51 14.40
CA ILE A 84 -4.27 16.25 14.70
C ILE A 84 -4.30 16.68 16.17
N ASN A 85 -3.13 16.68 16.81
CA ASN A 85 -2.94 17.20 18.16
C ASN A 85 -1.78 18.19 18.20
N ASN A 86 -1.98 19.37 18.76
CA ASN A 86 -0.93 20.39 18.88
C ASN A 86 -0.18 20.32 20.22
N ALA A 87 0.85 21.14 20.41
CA ALA A 87 1.62 21.18 21.66
C ALA A 87 0.78 21.49 22.93
N LYS A 88 -0.38 22.13 22.77
CA LYS A 88 -1.33 22.44 23.86
C LYS A 88 -2.31 21.30 24.14
N ARG A 89 -2.19 20.17 23.43
CA ARG A 89 -3.09 19.00 23.45
C ARG A 89 -4.49 19.26 22.89
N GLU A 90 -4.67 20.34 22.15
CA GLU A 90 -5.93 20.60 21.44
C GLU A 90 -6.02 19.66 20.24
N ILE A 91 -7.21 19.11 20.00
CA ILE A 91 -7.48 18.19 18.90
C ILE A 91 -8.18 18.95 17.78
N THR A 92 -7.68 18.81 16.56
CA THR A 92 -8.24 19.44 15.35
C THR A 92 -8.32 18.44 14.20
N GLU A 93 -9.16 18.75 13.21
CA GLU A 93 -9.38 17.96 11.99
C GLU A 93 -9.67 16.47 12.26
N PRO A 94 -10.61 16.13 13.18
CA PRO A 94 -11.02 14.76 13.37
C PRO A 94 -11.70 14.25 12.09
N GLN A 95 -11.28 13.08 11.60
CA GLN A 95 -11.89 12.46 10.42
C GLN A 95 -12.21 11.01 10.73
N LEU A 96 -13.48 10.66 10.57
CA LEU A 96 -13.97 9.30 10.71
C LEU A 96 -14.25 8.70 9.34
N ALA A 97 -13.80 7.48 9.09
CA ALA A 97 -14.10 6.80 7.84
C ALA A 97 -14.42 5.33 8.06
N LEU A 98 -15.48 4.86 7.41
CA LEU A 98 -15.89 3.46 7.37
C LEU A 98 -15.71 2.93 5.95
N PHE A 99 -15.03 1.80 5.80
CA PHE A 99 -14.79 1.15 4.52
C PHE A 99 -15.36 -0.25 4.54
N SER A 100 -16.08 -0.62 3.49
CA SER A 100 -16.51 -1.98 3.19
C SER A 100 -16.27 -2.28 1.72
N LYS A 101 -16.64 -3.47 1.26
CA LYS A 101 -16.51 -3.85 -0.15
C LYS A 101 -17.33 -2.97 -1.11
N TYR A 102 -18.51 -2.52 -0.68
CA TYR A 102 -19.47 -1.84 -1.55
C TYR A 102 -19.81 -0.41 -1.10
N LEU A 103 -19.40 -0.02 0.10
CA LEU A 103 -19.71 1.27 0.69
C LEU A 103 -18.48 1.82 1.41
N SER A 104 -18.12 3.06 1.13
CA SER A 104 -17.18 3.84 1.93
C SER A 104 -17.84 5.14 2.37
N ILE A 105 -17.71 5.47 3.65
CA ILE A 105 -18.25 6.69 4.24
C ILE A 105 -17.08 7.46 4.83
N TYR A 106 -17.00 8.75 4.53
CA TYR A 106 -16.08 9.69 5.17
C TYR A 106 -16.92 10.73 5.88
N TYR A 107 -16.64 10.98 7.15
CA TYR A 107 -17.36 11.94 7.96
C TYR A 107 -16.35 12.90 8.58
N ASP A 108 -16.61 14.18 8.37
CA ASP A 108 -15.91 15.30 8.97
C ASP A 108 -16.84 15.95 10.01
N PRO A 109 -16.58 15.75 11.32
CA PRO A 109 -17.37 16.36 12.39
C PRO A 109 -17.24 17.88 12.46
N GLU A 110 -16.12 18.48 12.04
CA GLU A 110 -15.92 19.93 12.09
C GLU A 110 -16.76 20.62 11.02
N GLU A 111 -16.78 20.07 9.81
CA GLU A 111 -17.63 20.58 8.73
C GLU A 111 -19.09 20.11 8.83
N GLN A 112 -19.38 19.15 9.72
CA GLN A 112 -20.66 18.44 9.78
C GLN A 112 -21.07 17.86 8.43
N ASN A 113 -20.08 17.37 7.67
CA ASN A 113 -20.27 16.87 6.31
C ASN A 113 -19.92 15.38 6.23
N ALA A 114 -20.57 14.68 5.30
CA ALA A 114 -20.31 13.28 5.00
C ALA A 114 -20.20 13.06 3.48
N ILE A 115 -19.20 12.29 3.08
CA ILE A 115 -19.05 11.81 1.70
C ILE A 115 -19.32 10.31 1.67
N PHE A 116 -20.35 9.93 0.90
CA PHE A 116 -20.74 8.54 0.67
C PHE A 116 -20.19 8.07 -0.66
N ARG A 117 -19.56 6.89 -0.70
CA ARG A 117 -19.12 6.24 -1.93
C ARG A 117 -19.68 4.84 -2.02
N GLY A 118 -20.57 4.61 -2.98
CA GLY A 118 -21.19 3.31 -3.25
C GLY A 118 -20.58 2.64 -4.49
N TYR A 119 -20.53 1.31 -4.45
CA TYR A 119 -20.11 0.47 -5.56
C TYR A 119 -21.11 -0.69 -5.71
N TYR A 120 -21.68 -0.85 -6.89
CA TYR A 120 -22.63 -1.92 -7.19
C TYR A 120 -22.29 -2.57 -8.51
N ASN A 121 -22.26 -3.90 -8.55
CA ASN A 121 -21.89 -4.65 -9.75
C ASN A 121 -23.09 -5.45 -10.23
N VAL A 122 -23.45 -5.32 -11.50
CA VAL A 122 -24.49 -6.11 -12.17
C VAL A 122 -23.80 -7.10 -13.09
N GLY A 123 -23.69 -8.34 -12.63
CA GLY A 123 -22.94 -9.39 -13.32
C GLY A 123 -21.44 -9.05 -13.46
N PRO A 124 -20.74 -9.67 -14.43
CA PRO A 124 -19.33 -9.40 -14.70
C PRO A 124 -19.11 -8.13 -15.54
N THR A 125 -20.16 -7.64 -16.21
CA THR A 125 -20.09 -6.66 -17.31
C THR A 125 -20.26 -5.23 -16.81
N TRP A 126 -21.22 -4.99 -15.91
CA TRP A 126 -21.64 -3.64 -15.53
C TRP A 126 -21.20 -3.31 -14.10
N HIS A 127 -20.51 -2.19 -13.92
CA HIS A 127 -20.10 -1.68 -12.63
C HIS A 127 -20.57 -0.24 -12.44
N PHE A 128 -21.28 0.01 -11.35
CA PHE A 128 -21.82 1.30 -10.97
C PHE A 128 -21.02 1.85 -9.79
N LYS A 129 -20.66 3.12 -9.86
CA LYS A 129 -20.05 3.86 -8.75
C LYS A 129 -20.87 5.12 -8.51
N ALA A 130 -21.02 5.47 -7.24
CA ALA A 130 -21.62 6.74 -6.84
C ALA A 130 -20.74 7.34 -5.76
N ALA A 131 -20.47 8.65 -5.83
CA ALA A 131 -19.85 9.42 -4.78
C ALA A 131 -20.71 10.66 -4.52
N ILE A 132 -21.15 10.91 -3.29
CA ILE A 132 -22.05 12.02 -2.96
C ILE A 132 -21.52 12.71 -1.71
N ASP A 133 -21.36 14.02 -1.80
CA ASP A 133 -21.17 14.97 -0.70
C ASP A 133 -22.54 15.43 -0.20
N VAL A 134 -22.87 15.12 1.04
CA VAL A 134 -24.20 15.36 1.60
C VAL A 134 -24.48 16.83 1.82
N LYS A 135 -23.50 17.59 2.30
CA LYS A 135 -23.69 19.00 2.63
C LYS A 135 -23.72 19.86 1.37
N ALA A 136 -22.85 19.59 0.40
CA ALA A 136 -22.84 20.28 -0.88
C ALA A 136 -23.99 19.83 -1.80
N GLN A 137 -24.64 18.71 -1.50
CA GLN A 137 -25.61 18.04 -2.39
C GLN A 137 -25.04 17.77 -3.78
N GLN A 138 -23.72 17.57 -3.85
CA GLN A 138 -22.96 17.39 -5.08
C GLN A 138 -22.26 16.04 -5.09
N GLY A 139 -21.96 15.49 -6.26
CA GLY A 139 -21.41 14.15 -6.39
C GLY A 139 -21.03 13.77 -7.81
N GLU A 140 -20.66 12.51 -7.99
CA GLU A 140 -20.34 11.89 -9.26
C GLU A 140 -20.98 10.49 -9.34
N LEU A 141 -21.69 10.23 -10.43
CA LEU A 141 -22.15 8.90 -10.80
C LEU A 141 -21.28 8.39 -11.96
N ALA A 142 -20.83 7.13 -11.88
CA ALA A 142 -20.08 6.51 -12.95
C ALA A 142 -20.61 5.12 -13.28
N VAL A 143 -20.68 4.81 -14.57
CA VAL A 143 -21.06 3.50 -15.11
C VAL A 143 -19.90 2.97 -15.93
N ILE A 144 -19.49 1.74 -15.67
CA ILE A 144 -18.46 1.03 -16.42
C ILE A 144 -19.09 -0.18 -17.08
N ALA A 145 -19.01 -0.24 -18.41
CA ALA A 145 -19.35 -1.40 -19.21
C ALA A 145 -18.07 -2.10 -19.67
N LYS A 146 -17.88 -3.37 -19.31
CA LYS A 146 -16.84 -4.23 -19.86
C LYS A 146 -17.39 -4.94 -21.10
N LEU A 147 -16.79 -4.71 -22.26
CA LEU A 147 -17.35 -5.18 -23.53
C LEU A 147 -16.85 -6.58 -23.91
N ALA A 148 -15.53 -6.78 -23.94
CA ALA A 148 -14.92 -8.04 -24.40
C ALA A 148 -13.48 -8.22 -23.90
N ASP A 149 -13.03 -9.47 -23.87
CA ASP A 149 -11.60 -9.78 -23.79
C ASP A 149 -10.89 -9.34 -25.09
N PRO A 150 -9.68 -8.77 -25.01
CA PRO A 150 -8.77 -8.74 -23.88
C PRO A 150 -8.79 -7.42 -23.07
N SER A 151 -9.92 -7.05 -22.45
CA SER A 151 -10.10 -5.93 -21.51
C SER A 151 -10.60 -4.61 -22.12
N TYR A 152 -11.51 -4.66 -23.08
CA TYR A 152 -12.22 -3.46 -23.54
C TYR A 152 -13.25 -3.02 -22.49
N ALA A 153 -13.22 -1.75 -22.11
CA ALA A 153 -14.23 -1.17 -21.23
C ALA A 153 -14.52 0.30 -21.56
N VAL A 154 -15.74 0.73 -21.32
CA VAL A 154 -16.16 2.13 -21.41
C VAL A 154 -16.63 2.56 -20.03
N GLU A 155 -16.08 3.65 -19.50
CA GLU A 155 -16.50 4.29 -18.25
C GLU A 155 -17.06 5.67 -18.58
N VAL A 156 -18.34 5.90 -18.28
CA VAL A 156 -18.98 7.20 -18.39
C VAL A 156 -19.27 7.69 -16.98
N SER A 157 -18.84 8.91 -16.65
CA SER A 157 -19.13 9.52 -15.36
C SER A 157 -19.70 10.93 -15.50
N SER A 158 -20.60 11.31 -14.61
CA SER A 158 -21.34 12.57 -14.64
C SER A 158 -21.42 13.16 -13.25
N PRO A 159 -21.31 14.48 -13.09
CA PRO A 159 -21.60 15.12 -11.82
C PRO A 159 -23.09 15.00 -11.47
N VAL A 160 -23.42 15.14 -10.19
CA VAL A 160 -24.79 15.25 -9.69
C VAL A 160 -24.83 16.42 -8.71
N PRO A 161 -25.73 17.42 -8.84
CA PRO A 161 -26.63 17.62 -9.97
C PRO A 161 -25.86 17.84 -11.28
N ASP A 162 -26.55 17.68 -12.40
CA ASP A 162 -25.97 17.75 -13.74
C ASP A 162 -25.57 19.20 -14.05
N VAL A 163 -24.31 19.52 -13.77
CA VAL A 163 -23.73 20.87 -13.93
C VAL A 163 -22.67 20.92 -15.01
N SER A 164 -22.15 19.77 -15.47
CA SER A 164 -21.11 19.71 -16.51
C SER A 164 -21.30 18.48 -17.39
N LEU A 165 -20.71 18.52 -18.59
CA LEU A 165 -20.74 17.38 -19.50
C LEU A 165 -20.06 16.14 -18.89
N PRO A 166 -20.54 14.93 -19.24
CA PRO A 166 -20.02 13.70 -18.68
C PRO A 166 -18.62 13.40 -19.20
N ARG A 167 -17.77 12.88 -18.32
CA ARG A 167 -16.47 12.31 -18.67
C ARG A 167 -16.65 10.93 -19.29
N ALA A 168 -16.01 10.70 -20.43
CA ALA A 168 -15.96 9.40 -21.08
C ALA A 168 -14.54 8.85 -21.10
N THR A 169 -14.35 7.60 -20.66
CA THR A 169 -13.07 6.90 -20.68
C THR A 169 -13.21 5.57 -21.42
N PHE A 170 -12.41 5.39 -22.47
CA PHE A 170 -12.30 4.17 -23.25
C PHE A 170 -11.03 3.43 -22.85
N ARG A 171 -11.18 2.19 -22.40
CA ARG A 171 -10.08 1.29 -22.06
C ARG A 171 -9.98 0.19 -23.11
N PHE A 172 -8.76 -0.14 -23.47
CA PHE A 172 -8.41 -1.18 -24.43
C PHE A 172 -7.15 -1.93 -23.95
N PRO A 173 -6.82 -3.10 -24.51
CA PRO A 173 -5.74 -3.95 -23.99
C PRO A 173 -4.38 -3.24 -23.90
N ILE A 174 -4.12 -2.35 -24.85
CA ILE A 174 -2.87 -1.60 -25.00
C ILE A 174 -2.96 -0.17 -24.45
N GLY A 175 -3.99 0.20 -23.68
CA GLY A 175 -4.09 1.58 -23.20
C GLY A 175 -5.46 2.05 -22.75
N GLU A 176 -5.55 3.34 -22.45
CA GLU A 176 -6.81 4.01 -22.16
C GLU A 176 -6.78 5.45 -22.67
N PHE A 177 -7.96 5.98 -22.94
CA PHE A 177 -8.18 7.34 -23.41
C PHE A 177 -9.39 7.93 -22.68
N SER A 178 -9.26 9.11 -22.10
CA SER A 178 -10.33 9.82 -21.41
C SER A 178 -10.53 11.22 -21.97
N LEU A 179 -11.79 11.58 -22.16
CA LEU A 179 -12.26 12.91 -22.54
C LEU A 179 -13.08 13.46 -21.37
N GLU A 180 -12.72 14.64 -20.88
CA GLU A 180 -13.40 15.31 -19.77
C GLU A 180 -13.43 16.82 -20.08
N GLU A 181 -14.61 17.41 -20.04
CA GLU A 181 -14.78 18.86 -20.10
C GLU A 181 -14.83 19.41 -18.68
N ARG A 182 -14.00 20.41 -18.40
CA ARG A 182 -13.93 21.07 -17.11
C ARG A 182 -14.36 22.51 -17.27
N GLU A 183 -15.29 22.96 -16.43
CA GLU A 183 -15.54 24.39 -16.25
C GLU A 183 -14.48 24.93 -15.28
N GLU A 184 -13.60 25.79 -15.79
CA GLU A 184 -12.62 26.52 -14.99
C GLU A 184 -12.76 28.00 -15.34
N ASP A 185 -13.02 28.85 -14.33
CA ASP A 185 -13.32 30.28 -14.48
C ASP A 185 -14.51 30.61 -15.41
N ASP A 186 -15.61 29.85 -15.33
CA ASP A 186 -16.81 29.96 -16.20
C ASP A 186 -16.53 29.75 -17.71
N VAL A 187 -15.35 29.20 -18.06
CA VAL A 187 -14.99 28.86 -19.44
C VAL A 187 -14.88 27.34 -19.58
N PRO A 188 -15.61 26.70 -20.53
CA PRO A 188 -15.46 25.28 -20.78
C PRO A 188 -14.08 24.97 -21.37
N ARG A 189 -13.32 24.11 -20.70
CA ARG A 189 -12.01 23.64 -21.13
C ARG A 189 -12.01 22.13 -21.37
N LEU A 190 -11.60 21.74 -22.56
CA LEU A 190 -11.47 20.33 -22.91
C LEU A 190 -10.16 19.74 -22.39
N SER A 191 -10.25 18.67 -21.61
CA SER A 191 -9.10 17.87 -21.19
C SER A 191 -9.13 16.49 -21.85
N ILE A 192 -7.98 16.10 -22.41
CA ILE A 192 -7.79 14.82 -23.08
C ILE A 192 -6.61 14.11 -22.44
N ASN A 193 -6.82 12.91 -21.89
CA ASN A 193 -5.73 12.07 -21.40
C ASN A 193 -5.69 10.76 -22.17
N GLY A 194 -4.50 10.32 -22.55
CA GLY A 194 -4.28 9.06 -23.24
C GLY A 194 -3.03 8.36 -22.71
N ILE A 195 -3.13 7.06 -22.50
CA ILE A 195 -1.99 6.19 -22.16
C ILE A 195 -1.99 5.05 -23.16
N VAL A 196 -0.86 4.85 -23.84
CA VAL A 196 -0.66 3.75 -24.77
C VAL A 196 0.57 2.95 -24.34
N LYS A 197 0.37 1.65 -24.13
CA LYS A 197 1.38 0.65 -23.82
C LYS A 197 1.66 -0.12 -25.10
N GLY A 198 2.80 0.15 -25.75
CA GLY A 198 3.20 -0.52 -26.97
C GLY A 198 4.28 -1.58 -26.72
N PRO A 199 4.33 -2.67 -27.49
CA PRO A 199 5.53 -3.51 -27.56
C PRO A 199 6.69 -2.77 -28.26
N ILE A 200 6.38 -1.74 -29.05
CA ILE A 200 7.34 -0.90 -29.75
C ILE A 200 8.13 -0.10 -28.70
N LEU A 201 9.46 -0.28 -28.69
CA LEU A 201 10.44 0.31 -27.76
C LEU A 201 10.35 -0.13 -26.29
N TYR A 202 9.56 -1.16 -25.96
CA TYR A 202 9.42 -1.72 -24.59
C TYR A 202 9.04 -0.69 -23.51
N GLY A 203 8.18 0.28 -23.84
CA GLY A 203 7.79 1.34 -22.92
C GLY A 203 6.33 1.74 -22.97
N VAL A 204 5.99 2.72 -22.13
CA VAL A 204 4.63 3.28 -22.00
C VAL A 204 4.66 4.74 -22.42
N GLY A 205 3.89 5.08 -23.45
CA GLY A 205 3.60 6.46 -23.83
C GLY A 205 2.37 6.97 -23.08
N ALA A 206 2.43 8.23 -22.65
CA ALA A 206 1.30 8.94 -22.09
C ALA A 206 1.26 10.35 -22.71
N ALA A 207 0.06 10.77 -23.11
CA ALA A 207 -0.22 12.10 -23.60
C ALA A 207 -1.32 12.70 -22.72
N ARG A 208 -1.15 13.94 -22.30
CA ARG A 208 -2.14 14.69 -21.53
C ARG A 208 -2.25 16.08 -22.12
N TYR A 209 -3.43 16.45 -22.57
CA TYR A 209 -3.78 17.78 -23.00
C TYR A 209 -4.72 18.41 -21.97
N MET A 210 -4.32 19.55 -21.43
CA MET A 210 -5.11 20.35 -20.48
C MET A 210 -4.64 21.79 -20.58
N ASP A 211 -5.56 22.76 -20.51
CA ASP A 211 -5.23 24.20 -20.49
C ASP A 211 -4.29 24.64 -21.62
N GLU A 212 -4.58 24.17 -22.84
CA GLU A 212 -3.75 24.44 -24.04
C GLU A 212 -2.33 23.87 -23.98
N GLU A 213 -1.99 23.09 -22.94
CA GLU A 213 -0.71 22.41 -22.76
C GLU A 213 -0.83 20.91 -23.10
N LEU A 214 -0.08 20.45 -24.10
CA LEU A 214 0.09 19.03 -24.42
C LEU A 214 1.37 18.50 -23.79
N LYS A 215 1.24 17.70 -22.73
CA LYS A 215 2.32 16.98 -22.08
C LYS A 215 2.46 15.57 -22.62
N LEU A 216 3.59 15.30 -23.26
CA LEU A 216 3.99 13.98 -23.74
C LEU A 216 5.02 13.38 -22.78
N ARG A 217 4.83 12.11 -22.42
CA ARG A 217 5.73 11.39 -21.52
C ARG A 217 5.93 9.98 -22.04
N TYR A 218 7.18 9.56 -22.13
CA TYR A 218 7.52 8.17 -22.40
C TYR A 218 8.14 7.55 -21.15
N SER A 219 7.92 6.26 -20.93
CA SER A 219 8.49 5.54 -19.79
C SER A 219 9.03 4.19 -20.25
N TYR A 220 10.33 4.13 -20.45
CA TYR A 220 11.07 2.89 -20.62
C TYR A 220 11.46 2.32 -19.25
N LYS A 221 11.35 1.00 -19.09
CA LYS A 221 11.79 0.32 -17.87
C LYS A 221 12.21 -1.11 -18.17
N ASP A 222 13.40 -1.47 -17.67
CA ASP A 222 13.85 -2.86 -17.59
C ASP A 222 14.14 -3.26 -16.13
N GLY A 223 14.78 -4.41 -15.93
CA GLY A 223 15.12 -4.94 -14.60
C GLY A 223 16.12 -4.07 -13.81
N THR A 224 16.89 -3.24 -14.50
CA THR A 224 18.03 -2.49 -13.95
C THR A 224 17.88 -0.97 -14.08
N MET A 225 17.16 -0.46 -15.07
CA MET A 225 16.98 0.97 -15.29
C MET A 225 15.56 1.36 -15.66
N SER A 226 15.26 2.64 -15.50
CA SER A 226 14.07 3.28 -16.07
C SER A 226 14.46 4.65 -16.60
N PHE A 227 14.01 4.98 -17.79
CA PHE A 227 14.23 6.28 -18.41
C PHE A 227 12.89 6.85 -18.84
N ILE A 228 12.62 8.08 -18.41
CA ILE A 228 11.29 8.69 -18.49
C ILE A 228 11.45 10.12 -19.00
N PRO A 229 11.59 10.34 -20.31
CA PRO A 229 11.59 11.67 -20.88
C PRO A 229 10.16 12.22 -20.94
N SER A 230 10.05 13.52 -20.83
CA SER A 230 8.79 14.26 -21.03
C SER A 230 9.05 15.61 -21.69
N ILE A 231 8.09 16.04 -22.50
CA ILE A 231 8.04 17.36 -23.12
C ILE A 231 6.63 17.91 -23.00
N SER A 232 6.52 19.20 -22.72
CA SER A 232 5.26 19.93 -22.77
C SER A 232 5.26 20.88 -23.95
N LEU A 233 4.15 20.95 -24.69
CA LEU A 233 3.92 21.82 -25.84
C LEU A 233 2.77 22.79 -25.51
N PRO A 234 2.76 24.03 -26.01
CA PRO A 234 3.73 24.63 -26.93
C PRO A 234 4.99 25.19 -26.26
N THR A 235 5.05 25.17 -24.92
CA THR A 235 6.15 25.73 -24.13
C THR A 235 7.52 25.11 -24.45
N ASN A 236 7.52 23.93 -25.08
CA ASN A 236 8.69 23.09 -25.38
C ASN A 236 9.51 22.73 -24.13
N THR A 237 8.90 22.78 -22.94
CA THR A 237 9.63 22.48 -21.72
C THR A 237 9.92 21.00 -21.62
N ALA A 238 11.19 20.64 -21.47
CA ALA A 238 11.66 19.27 -21.52
C ALA A 238 12.25 18.84 -20.17
N SER A 239 12.00 17.59 -19.79
CA SER A 239 12.60 17.00 -18.61
C SER A 239 12.80 15.50 -18.78
N PHE A 240 13.66 14.90 -17.97
CA PHE A 240 13.76 13.46 -17.88
C PHE A 240 13.93 12.99 -16.44
N ALA A 241 13.37 11.83 -16.15
CA ALA A 241 13.70 11.06 -14.96
C ALA A 241 14.48 9.81 -15.35
N PHE A 242 15.57 9.55 -14.64
CA PHE A 242 16.39 8.36 -14.77
C PHE A 242 16.42 7.59 -13.44
N LYS A 243 16.28 6.27 -13.49
CA LYS A 243 16.44 5.42 -12.32
C LYS A 243 17.39 4.30 -12.67
N ARG A 244 18.40 4.05 -11.84
CA ARG A 244 19.37 2.97 -12.00
C ARG A 244 19.46 2.14 -10.74
N ARG A 245 19.38 0.83 -10.89
CA ARG A 245 19.69 -0.14 -9.86
C ARG A 245 21.12 -0.63 -10.09
N PHE A 246 22.01 -0.38 -9.14
CA PHE A 246 23.40 -0.84 -9.22
C PHE A 246 23.56 -2.23 -8.62
N SER A 247 22.76 -2.54 -7.60
CA SER A 247 22.73 -3.84 -6.92
C SER A 247 21.29 -4.16 -6.47
N PRO A 248 21.01 -5.38 -5.96
CA PRO A 248 19.74 -5.66 -5.32
C PRO A 248 19.36 -4.66 -4.21
N SER A 249 20.34 -4.07 -3.53
CA SER A 249 20.17 -3.14 -2.43
C SER A 249 20.16 -1.67 -2.85
N ASP A 250 20.88 -1.34 -3.92
CA ASP A 250 21.21 0.03 -4.30
C ASP A 250 20.41 0.53 -5.50
N LYS A 251 19.78 1.69 -5.32
CA LYS A 251 19.04 2.38 -6.38
C LYS A 251 19.29 3.88 -6.32
N LEU A 252 19.63 4.45 -7.47
CA LEU A 252 19.66 5.90 -7.72
C LEU A 252 18.45 6.29 -8.55
N SER A 253 17.86 7.42 -8.21
CA SER A 253 16.86 8.12 -9.03
C SER A 253 17.36 9.54 -9.24
N TYR A 254 17.29 10.02 -10.47
CA TYR A 254 17.67 11.36 -10.88
C TYR A 254 16.54 11.93 -11.71
N TRP A 255 16.27 13.22 -11.56
CA TRP A 255 15.34 13.97 -12.39
C TRP A 255 16.00 15.29 -12.76
N TYR A 256 15.80 15.74 -14.00
CA TYR A 256 16.32 17.00 -14.50
C TYR A 256 15.32 17.68 -15.42
N ASN A 257 15.20 18.99 -15.24
CA ASN A 257 14.45 19.90 -16.10
C ASN A 257 15.45 20.69 -16.95
N LEU A 258 15.31 20.59 -18.27
CA LEU A 258 16.25 21.18 -19.23
C LEU A 258 16.09 22.71 -19.31
N ASP A 259 14.91 23.24 -18.98
CA ASP A 259 14.62 24.67 -19.08
C ASP A 259 15.07 25.43 -17.83
N SER A 260 14.71 24.93 -16.65
CA SER A 260 15.04 25.59 -15.39
C SER A 260 16.42 25.22 -14.84
N ASN A 261 17.07 24.21 -15.42
CA ASN A 261 18.28 23.56 -14.90
C ASN A 261 18.10 22.93 -13.51
N TYR A 262 16.87 22.81 -13.01
CA TYR A 262 16.63 22.14 -11.74
C TYR A 262 16.78 20.63 -11.87
N TRP A 263 17.38 20.03 -10.86
CA TRP A 263 17.55 18.60 -10.73
C TRP A 263 17.27 18.13 -9.32
N SER A 264 16.87 16.87 -9.22
CA SER A 264 16.81 16.17 -7.94
C SER A 264 17.45 14.81 -8.06
N VAL A 265 18.09 14.37 -6.98
CA VAL A 265 18.71 13.06 -6.89
C VAL A 265 18.25 12.37 -5.60
N VAL A 266 17.97 11.08 -5.69
CA VAL A 266 17.59 10.25 -4.55
C VAL A 266 18.34 8.93 -4.62
N TYR A 267 19.16 8.69 -3.62
CA TYR A 267 19.78 7.41 -3.37
C TYR A 267 18.95 6.60 -2.37
N LYS A 268 18.82 5.31 -2.64
CA LYS A 268 18.19 4.33 -1.74
C LYS A 268 19.12 3.14 -1.58
N HIS A 269 19.44 2.81 -0.34
CA HIS A 269 20.10 1.57 0.04
C HIS A 269 19.16 0.72 0.90
N THR A 270 19.08 -0.57 0.61
CA THR A 270 18.33 -1.56 1.39
C THR A 270 19.33 -2.51 2.02
N TYR A 271 19.61 -2.34 3.31
CA TYR A 271 20.53 -3.22 4.04
C TYR A 271 19.94 -4.62 4.15
N ASP A 272 18.66 -4.68 4.57
CA ASP A 272 17.91 -5.91 4.74
C ASP A 272 16.41 -5.64 4.60
N LYS A 273 15.57 -6.67 4.78
CA LYS A 273 14.10 -6.53 4.74
C LYS A 273 13.59 -5.46 5.71
N ASP A 274 14.22 -5.35 6.87
CA ASP A 274 13.82 -4.49 7.97
C ASP A 274 14.55 -3.14 8.03
N LEU A 275 15.51 -2.85 7.15
CA LEU A 275 16.29 -1.61 7.23
C LEU A 275 16.54 -1.00 5.85
N LYS A 276 16.04 0.22 5.66
CA LYS A 276 16.24 0.99 4.42
C LYS A 276 16.69 2.40 4.74
N PHE A 277 17.71 2.82 4.03
CA PHE A 277 18.20 4.18 4.03
C PHE A 277 17.83 4.86 2.71
N LYS A 278 17.46 6.13 2.78
CA LYS A 278 17.33 7.00 1.61
C LYS A 278 17.96 8.34 1.92
N ALA A 279 18.65 8.91 0.95
CA ALA A 279 19.06 10.30 0.97
C ALA A 279 18.70 10.94 -0.36
N GLY A 280 18.38 12.23 -0.34
CA GLY A 280 18.12 12.97 -1.55
C GLY A 280 18.42 14.44 -1.41
N TYR A 281 18.57 15.07 -2.57
CA TYR A 281 18.72 16.50 -2.73
C TYR A 281 17.77 16.96 -3.84
N ASP A 282 17.18 18.13 -3.62
CA ASP A 282 16.34 18.82 -4.60
C ASP A 282 16.88 20.24 -4.78
N SER A 283 17.30 20.58 -6.01
CA SER A 283 17.95 21.86 -6.30
C SER A 283 16.96 23.02 -6.35
N GLU A 284 15.68 22.76 -6.66
CA GLU A 284 14.65 23.81 -6.77
C GLU A 284 14.40 24.45 -5.40
N VAL A 285 14.28 23.62 -4.38
CA VAL A 285 14.06 24.04 -2.98
C VAL A 285 15.32 24.00 -2.12
N ARG A 286 16.48 23.63 -2.70
CA ARG A 286 17.78 23.46 -2.03
C ARG A 286 17.69 22.63 -0.74
N LEU A 287 16.90 21.56 -0.78
CA LEU A 287 16.59 20.72 0.36
C LEU A 287 17.40 19.43 0.31
N CYS A 288 18.24 19.20 1.30
CA CYS A 288 18.83 17.89 1.55
C CYS A 288 17.95 17.13 2.55
N TRP A 289 17.72 15.84 2.32
CA TRP A 289 17.01 15.02 3.28
C TRP A 289 17.57 13.62 3.34
N ALA A 290 17.46 13.03 4.52
CA ALA A 290 17.78 11.64 4.78
C ALA A 290 16.60 10.99 5.51
N SER A 291 16.32 9.72 5.21
CA SER A 291 15.32 8.95 5.94
C SER A 291 15.80 7.55 6.21
N LEU A 292 15.59 7.11 7.44
CA LEU A 292 15.82 5.76 7.91
C LEU A 292 14.46 5.08 8.16
N TRP A 293 14.28 3.93 7.54
CA TRP A 293 13.12 3.08 7.74
C TRP A 293 13.54 1.81 8.46
N VAL A 294 12.84 1.50 9.55
CA VAL A 294 13.04 0.33 10.40
C VAL A 294 11.76 -0.51 10.47
N GLY A 295 11.90 -1.81 10.24
CA GLY A 295 10.84 -2.82 10.19
C GLY A 295 10.44 -3.23 8.76
N ASP A 296 10.09 -4.51 8.58
CA ASP A 296 9.71 -5.10 7.30
C ASP A 296 8.57 -4.31 6.65
N GLU A 297 8.84 -3.67 5.52
CA GLU A 297 7.84 -2.90 4.75
C GLU A 297 6.63 -3.76 4.36
N ASN A 298 6.87 -5.04 4.04
CA ASN A 298 5.87 -6.01 3.59
C ASN A 298 5.31 -6.88 4.73
N GLY A 299 5.87 -6.77 5.93
CA GLY A 299 5.51 -7.59 7.08
C GLY A 299 4.02 -7.48 7.42
N LYS A 300 3.39 -8.65 7.62
CA LYS A 300 2.01 -8.76 8.10
C LYS A 300 1.96 -8.36 9.58
N ALA A 301 0.80 -7.85 10.02
CA ALA A 301 0.59 -7.39 11.40
C ALA A 301 0.96 -8.43 12.48
N LYS A 302 0.89 -9.73 12.16
CA LYS A 302 1.24 -10.82 13.08
C LYS A 302 2.74 -11.12 13.20
N THR A 303 3.55 -10.76 12.19
CA THR A 303 4.98 -11.12 12.14
C THR A 303 5.90 -9.94 12.44
N THR A 304 5.44 -8.70 12.25
CA THR A 304 6.25 -7.50 12.47
C THR A 304 5.39 -6.38 13.06
N PRO A 305 5.20 -6.34 14.39
CA PRO A 305 4.22 -5.45 15.03
C PRO A 305 4.64 -3.98 15.02
N MET A 306 5.90 -3.66 14.73
CA MET A 306 6.44 -2.30 14.80
C MET A 306 7.10 -1.88 13.49
N LYS A 307 6.73 -0.71 12.97
CA LYS A 307 7.42 -0.04 11.85
C LYS A 307 7.68 1.40 12.22
N MET A 308 8.85 1.90 11.88
CA MET A 308 9.24 3.29 12.15
C MET A 308 9.94 3.89 10.93
N LYS A 309 9.58 5.13 10.61
CA LYS A 309 10.32 5.99 9.70
C LYS A 309 10.81 7.18 10.50
N ILE A 310 12.11 7.40 10.51
CA ILE A 310 12.68 8.67 10.94
C ILE A 310 13.17 9.37 9.67
N GLN A 311 12.81 10.63 9.51
CA GLN A 311 13.25 11.47 8.40
C GLN A 311 13.84 12.75 8.99
N VAL A 312 15.00 13.13 8.48
CA VAL A 312 15.67 14.39 8.80
C VAL A 312 15.80 15.16 7.52
N MET A 313 15.47 16.44 7.55
CA MET A 313 15.52 17.34 6.42
C MET A 313 16.37 18.54 6.84
N LEU A 314 17.36 18.87 6.03
CA LEU A 314 18.18 20.06 6.16
C LEU A 314 17.76 21.00 5.04
N GLN A 315 17.08 22.08 5.40
CA GLN A 315 16.65 23.11 4.47
C GLN A 315 17.65 24.26 4.53
N VAL A 316 18.24 24.57 3.36
CA VAL A 316 19.17 25.69 3.19
C VAL A 316 18.41 26.80 2.44
N PRO A 317 18.09 27.93 3.09
CA PRO A 317 17.44 29.06 2.42
C PRO A 317 18.27 29.59 1.24
N GLN A 318 17.60 30.12 0.22
CA GLN A 318 18.21 30.52 -1.05
C GLN A 318 19.26 31.63 -0.90
N ASP A 319 19.03 32.56 0.03
CA ASP A 319 19.81 33.80 0.17
C ASP A 319 20.66 33.89 1.44
N ASP A 320 20.53 32.90 2.35
CA ASP A 320 21.23 32.92 3.63
C ASP A 320 21.53 31.52 4.16
N ILE A 321 22.80 31.11 4.01
CA ILE A 321 23.30 29.82 4.53
C ILE A 321 23.27 29.81 6.06
N THR A 322 23.29 30.97 6.73
CA THR A 322 23.29 31.04 8.20
C THR A 322 21.92 30.73 8.82
N SER A 323 20.84 30.85 8.04
CA SER A 323 19.47 30.48 8.47
C SER A 323 19.09 29.04 8.11
N THR A 324 20.06 28.15 7.93
CA THR A 324 19.79 26.70 7.78
C THR A 324 18.92 26.15 8.91
N VAL A 325 17.84 25.46 8.53
CA VAL A 325 16.92 24.81 9.46
C VAL A 325 17.05 23.29 9.35
N ILE A 326 17.15 22.63 10.50
CA ILE A 326 17.08 21.17 10.59
C ILE A 326 15.67 20.79 11.07
N LEU A 327 14.94 20.07 10.23
CA LEU A 327 13.62 19.56 10.50
C LEU A 327 13.68 18.05 10.73
N PHE A 328 12.93 17.57 11.72
CA PHE A 328 12.80 16.15 12.01
C PHE A 328 11.34 15.72 11.88
N ARG A 329 11.13 14.60 11.21
CA ARG A 329 9.82 13.96 11.06
C ARG A 329 9.90 12.51 11.48
N VAL A 330 9.10 12.13 12.48
CA VAL A 330 9.10 10.77 13.04
C VAL A 330 7.72 10.17 12.84
N LYS A 331 7.63 9.10 12.06
CA LYS A 331 6.40 8.35 11.84
C LYS A 331 6.54 6.95 12.42
N LYS A 332 5.69 6.62 13.38
CA LYS A 332 5.66 5.33 14.05
C LYS A 332 4.34 4.62 13.82
N ARG A 333 4.41 3.33 13.55
CA ARG A 333 3.24 2.47 13.36
C ARG A 333 3.33 1.22 14.22
N TRP A 334 2.21 0.89 14.83
CA TRP A 334 2.01 -0.24 15.71
C TRP A 334 0.78 -1.01 15.25
N ASP A 335 0.90 -2.33 15.15
CA ASP A 335 -0.25 -3.23 14.96
C ASP A 335 -0.48 -3.98 16.28
N ILE A 336 -1.58 -3.69 16.96
CA ILE A 336 -1.99 -4.28 18.24
C ILE A 336 -3.04 -5.35 17.97
N LEU A 337 -2.83 -6.56 18.49
CA LEU A 337 -3.87 -7.59 18.52
C LEU A 337 -4.75 -7.34 19.74
N LEU A 338 -6.04 -7.04 19.53
CA LEU A 338 -7.00 -6.93 20.63
C LEU A 338 -7.34 -8.35 21.12
N LEU A 339 -6.48 -8.92 21.94
CA LEU A 339 -6.80 -10.06 22.80
C LEU A 339 -7.48 -9.53 24.07
N SER A 340 -8.42 -10.29 24.63
CA SER A 340 -9.16 -9.96 25.86
C SER A 340 -8.30 -9.82 27.13
N HIS A 341 -6.97 -9.96 27.05
CA HIS A 341 -6.04 -9.62 28.12
C HIS A 341 -4.79 -8.95 27.53
N ALA A 342 -4.61 -7.67 27.85
CA ALA A 342 -3.47 -6.86 27.39
C ALA A 342 -2.28 -7.02 28.34
N THR A 343 -1.12 -7.38 27.80
CA THR A 343 0.19 -7.03 28.37
C THR A 343 1.02 -6.38 27.26
N LEU A 344 1.45 -5.13 27.48
CA LEU A 344 2.32 -4.38 26.59
C LEU A 344 3.78 -4.74 26.91
N PRO A 345 4.61 -5.22 25.95
CA PRO A 345 6.02 -5.45 26.24
C PRO A 345 6.82 -4.14 26.17
N VAL A 346 7.45 -3.81 27.30
CA VAL A 346 8.31 -2.62 27.54
C VAL A 346 9.72 -2.76 26.91
N SER A 347 10.08 -3.91 26.33
CA SER A 347 11.48 -4.30 26.12
C SER A 347 12.15 -3.86 24.80
N LEU A 348 11.57 -2.96 24.00
CA LEU A 348 12.18 -2.57 22.72
C LEU A 348 12.94 -1.24 22.73
N TRP A 349 13.04 -0.54 23.86
CA TRP A 349 13.61 0.81 23.94
C TRP A 349 15.13 0.92 23.72
N HIS A 350 15.91 -0.13 23.97
CA HIS A 350 17.39 -0.06 23.91
C HIS A 350 17.98 -0.10 22.49
N GLY A 351 17.35 -0.78 21.53
CA GLY A 351 17.83 -0.86 20.13
C GLY A 351 17.61 0.41 19.30
N TYR A 352 16.80 1.36 19.80
CA TYR A 352 16.48 2.59 19.09
C TYR A 352 17.56 3.68 19.21
N TRP A 353 18.34 3.67 20.29
CA TRP A 353 19.37 4.68 20.55
C TRP A 353 20.58 4.52 19.63
N THR A 354 21.02 3.29 19.34
CA THR A 354 22.12 3.02 18.42
C THR A 354 21.79 3.43 16.98
N SER A 355 20.54 3.26 16.54
CA SER A 355 20.09 3.73 15.21
C SER A 355 19.99 5.25 15.11
N PHE A 356 19.73 5.95 16.21
CA PHE A 356 19.72 7.41 16.28
C PHE A 356 21.13 7.99 16.12
N TYR A 357 22.14 7.36 16.75
CA TYR A 357 23.56 7.71 16.56
C TYR A 357 24.04 7.52 15.11
N VAL A 358 23.62 6.44 14.44
CA VAL A 358 23.94 6.21 13.01
C VAL A 358 23.28 7.28 12.12
N MET A 359 22.08 7.72 12.45
CA MET A 359 21.41 8.81 11.72
C MET A 359 22.12 10.15 11.89
N ILE A 360 22.56 10.50 13.11
CA ILE A 360 23.38 11.69 13.37
C ILE A 360 24.71 11.61 12.61
N TYR A 361 25.34 10.43 12.58
CA TYR A 361 26.59 10.22 11.84
C TYR A 361 26.38 10.38 10.32
N ILE A 362 25.26 9.92 9.77
CA ILE A 362 24.92 10.12 8.36
C ILE A 362 24.68 11.61 8.05
N ILE A 363 24.04 12.36 8.95
CA ILE A 363 23.82 13.81 8.79
C ILE A 363 25.17 14.55 8.79
N ALA A 364 26.09 14.18 9.68
CA ALA A 364 27.46 14.73 9.68
C ALA A 364 28.19 14.45 8.36
N ASN A 365 27.97 13.27 7.76
CA ASN A 365 28.51 12.93 6.43
C ASN A 365 27.78 13.65 5.28
N CYS A 366 26.48 13.92 5.39
CA CYS A 366 25.76 14.77 4.43
C CYS A 366 26.30 16.20 4.44
N PHE A 367 26.74 16.71 5.59
CA PHE A 367 27.44 17.99 5.71
C PHE A 367 28.79 17.98 4.98
N ILE A 368 29.52 16.86 5.05
CA ILE A 368 30.77 16.65 4.28
C ILE A 368 30.48 16.60 2.78
N ILE A 369 29.43 15.88 2.36
CA ILE A 369 29.01 15.80 0.94
C ILE A 369 28.57 17.18 0.43
N TYR A 370 27.82 17.95 1.22
CA TYR A 370 27.44 19.33 0.88
C TYR A 370 28.67 20.22 0.71
N ASN A 371 29.65 20.17 1.62
CA ASN A 371 30.89 20.93 1.50
C ASN A 371 31.73 20.51 0.29
N ILE A 372 31.75 19.21 -0.05
CA ILE A 372 32.41 18.71 -1.26
C ILE A 372 31.67 19.20 -2.52
N MET A 373 30.34 19.18 -2.56
CA MET A 373 29.59 19.68 -3.72
C MET A 373 29.68 21.21 -3.85
N ALA A 374 29.67 21.95 -2.74
CA ALA A 374 29.83 23.39 -2.71
C ALA A 374 31.26 23.84 -3.09
N SER A 375 32.29 23.04 -2.80
CA SER A 375 33.67 23.35 -3.22
C SER A 375 33.97 23.01 -4.68
N VAL A 376 33.11 22.25 -5.35
CA VAL A 376 33.26 21.87 -6.76
C VAL A 376 32.63 22.92 -7.69
N GLY A 377 31.96 23.94 -7.17
CA GLY A 377 31.50 25.08 -7.95
C GLY A 377 30.52 24.71 -9.07
N CYS A 378 29.50 23.91 -8.73
CA CYS A 378 28.30 23.76 -9.54
C CYS A 378 27.20 24.69 -9.04
#